data_AF-A0A0S8FM17-F1
#
_entry.id   AF-A0A0S8FM17-F1
#
_cell.length_a   1.000
_cell.length_b   1.000
_cell.length_c   1.000
_cell.angle_alpha   90.00
_cell.angle_beta   90.00
_cell.angle_gamma   90.00
#
_symmetry.space_group_name_H-M   'P 1'
#
loop_
_entity.id
_entity.type
_entity.pdbx_description
1 polymer ?
#
loop_
_entity_poly.entity_id
_entity_poly.type
_entity_poly.pdbx_seq_one_letter_code
_entity_poly.pdbx_strand_id
1 'polypeptide(L)'
;MKRARLWASVAMILMGCGDDPTQLQAEPCTPDTGALSVSVGPGLTPVIDWEPSCAVAMVLIEEGGSDQWLVSTDEALWDDPAQANLIQPPVTYGVVPADAEQSGPPLSLRTGVTYEVILWHVLTESSAATCLQRFESACLGAIHEFQR
;
A
#
# COMPACT_ATOMS: atom_id res chain seq x y z
N MET A 1 13.22 -52.65 -51.62
CA MET A 1 12.04 -52.09 -50.93
C MET A 1 12.03 -52.61 -49.49
N LYS A 2 12.39 -51.79 -48.50
CA LYS A 2 12.35 -52.17 -47.07
C LYS A 2 11.70 -51.03 -46.29
N ARG A 3 10.55 -51.31 -45.68
CA ARG A 3 9.77 -50.38 -44.85
C ARG A 3 10.31 -50.44 -43.42
N ALA A 4 10.75 -49.32 -42.87
CA ALA A 4 11.09 -49.19 -41.46
C ALA A 4 9.94 -48.49 -40.74
N ARG A 5 9.40 -49.16 -39.71
CA ARG A 5 8.34 -48.66 -38.83
C ARG A 5 8.98 -47.74 -37.79
N LEU A 6 8.57 -46.47 -37.72
CA LEU A 6 8.87 -45.61 -36.58
C LEU A 6 7.77 -45.73 -35.54
N TRP A 7 8.17 -46.06 -34.32
CA TRP A 7 7.35 -46.05 -33.11
C TRP A 7 7.08 -44.60 -32.66
N ALA A 8 5.81 -44.30 -32.40
CA ALA A 8 5.39 -43.05 -31.78
C ALA A 8 5.51 -43.17 -30.26
N SER A 9 6.40 -42.38 -29.66
CA SER A 9 6.45 -42.19 -28.20
C SER A 9 5.51 -41.05 -27.82
N VAL A 10 4.41 -41.39 -27.15
CA VAL A 10 3.50 -40.42 -26.52
C VAL A 10 4.18 -39.93 -25.23
N ALA A 11 4.74 -38.73 -25.28
CA ALA A 11 5.24 -38.03 -24.10
C ALA A 11 4.05 -37.38 -23.38
N MET A 12 3.64 -37.98 -22.26
CA MET A 12 2.59 -37.49 -21.37
C MET A 12 3.21 -36.37 -20.51
N ILE A 13 2.91 -35.12 -20.85
CA ILE A 13 3.33 -33.94 -20.08
C ILE A 13 2.44 -33.87 -18.83
N LEU A 14 3.04 -34.12 -17.67
CA LEU A 14 2.42 -33.88 -16.37
C LEU A 14 2.28 -32.35 -16.19
N MET A 15 1.05 -31.85 -16.22
CA MET A 15 0.73 -30.51 -15.71
C MET A 15 0.91 -30.55 -14.19
N GLY A 16 2.01 -29.98 -13.71
CA GLY A 16 2.15 -29.63 -12.30
C GLY A 16 1.21 -28.47 -12.01
N CYS A 17 0.18 -28.69 -11.18
CA CYS A 17 -0.51 -27.61 -10.48
C CYS A 17 0.54 -26.92 -9.61
N GLY A 18 0.93 -25.70 -9.99
CA GLY A 18 1.73 -24.85 -9.12
C GLY A 18 0.86 -24.46 -7.94
N ASP A 19 1.30 -24.82 -6.73
CA ASP A 19 0.75 -24.29 -5.50
C ASP A 19 0.79 -22.76 -5.58
N ASP A 20 -0.40 -22.16 -5.56
CA ASP A 20 -0.58 -20.73 -5.53
C ASP A 20 0.08 -20.25 -4.22
N PRO A 21 1.18 -19.47 -4.27
CA PRO A 21 1.76 -18.95 -3.05
C PRO A 21 0.66 -18.09 -2.44
N THR A 22 0.10 -18.56 -1.33
CA THR A 22 -0.89 -17.82 -0.55
C THR A 22 -0.25 -16.47 -0.27
N GLN A 23 -0.66 -15.43 -0.99
CA GLN A 23 -0.22 -14.07 -0.72
C GLN A 23 -0.59 -13.86 0.75
N LEU A 24 0.43 -13.82 1.61
CA LEU A 24 0.23 -13.47 3.00
C LEU A 24 -0.39 -12.09 2.94
N GLN A 25 -1.69 -12.00 3.27
CA GLN A 25 -2.33 -10.71 3.49
C GLN A 25 -1.48 -10.01 4.54
N ALA A 26 -0.97 -8.81 4.22
CA ALA A 26 -0.20 -8.09 5.22
C ALA A 26 -1.12 -7.73 6.38
N GLU A 27 -0.53 -7.76 7.57
CA GLU A 27 -1.25 -7.46 8.79
C GLU A 27 -1.62 -5.96 8.82
N PRO A 28 -2.87 -5.62 9.17
CA PRO A 28 -3.31 -4.24 9.28
C PRO A 28 -2.60 -3.54 10.45
N CYS A 29 -2.37 -2.24 10.34
CA CYS A 29 -1.87 -1.45 11.47
C CYS A 29 -2.94 -1.43 12.58
N THR A 30 -2.64 -2.11 13.68
CA THR A 30 -3.50 -2.24 14.87
C THR A 30 -3.24 -1.14 15.89
N PRO A 31 -4.07 -1.00 16.94
CA PRO A 31 -3.80 -0.10 18.07
C PRO A 31 -2.42 -0.28 18.72
N ASP A 32 -1.84 -1.48 18.65
CA ASP A 32 -0.57 -1.84 19.28
C ASP A 32 0.66 -1.60 18.39
N THR A 33 0.45 -1.21 17.13
CA THR A 33 1.53 -0.96 16.15
C THR A 33 2.49 0.14 16.62
N GLY A 34 1.97 1.11 17.38
CA GLY A 34 2.74 2.28 17.81
C GLY A 34 2.92 3.30 16.68
N ALA A 35 3.93 4.16 16.82
CA ALA A 35 4.23 5.20 15.84
C ALA A 35 4.87 4.60 14.58
N LEU A 36 4.41 5.03 13.40
CA LEU A 36 5.02 4.66 12.13
C LEU A 36 6.23 5.58 11.84
N SER A 37 7.30 5.00 11.30
CA SER A 37 8.46 5.72 10.80
C SER A 37 8.49 5.65 9.29
N VAL A 38 8.35 6.80 8.63
CA VAL A 38 8.30 6.90 7.16
C VAL A 38 9.69 7.22 6.60
N SER A 39 10.00 6.64 5.45
CA SER A 39 11.12 7.02 4.60
C SER A 39 10.66 7.24 3.17
N VAL A 40 11.28 8.21 2.48
CA VAL A 40 10.92 8.57 1.11
C VAL A 40 12.15 8.46 0.22
N GLY A 41 12.07 7.59 -0.78
CA GLY A 41 13.12 7.38 -1.77
C GLY A 41 13.33 8.61 -2.66
N PRO A 42 14.57 8.84 -3.14
CA PRO A 42 14.86 9.98 -4.00
C PRO A 42 14.26 9.79 -5.40
N GLY A 43 14.00 10.91 -6.10
CA GLY A 43 13.64 10.90 -7.52
C GLY A 43 12.35 11.66 -7.84
N LEU A 44 11.96 11.64 -9.12
CA LEU A 44 10.73 12.31 -9.59
C LEU A 44 9.45 11.54 -9.25
N THR A 45 9.58 10.24 -8.99
CA THR A 45 8.53 9.31 -8.58
C THR A 45 8.98 8.65 -7.28
N PRO A 46 8.88 9.35 -6.14
CA PRO A 46 9.39 8.84 -4.87
C PRO A 46 8.69 7.53 -4.49
N VAL A 47 9.44 6.68 -3.78
CA VAL A 47 8.93 5.45 -3.17
C VAL A 47 8.78 5.72 -1.68
N ILE A 48 7.56 5.62 -1.17
CA ILE A 48 7.18 5.83 0.21
C ILE A 48 7.22 4.46 0.90
N ASP A 49 8.00 4.35 1.97
CA ASP A 49 8.14 3.13 2.76
C ASP A 49 7.96 3.48 4.25
N TRP A 50 7.51 2.54 5.07
CA TRP A 50 7.34 2.77 6.50
C TRP A 50 7.52 1.52 7.36
N GLU A 51 7.90 1.75 8.62
CA GLU A 51 8.08 0.73 9.64
C GLU A 51 7.32 1.07 10.93
N PRO A 52 6.69 0.09 11.63
CA PRO A 52 6.54 -1.30 11.23
C PRO A 52 5.78 -1.48 9.91
N SER A 53 6.19 -2.43 9.08
CA SER A 53 5.51 -2.76 7.82
C SER A 53 4.14 -3.40 8.07
N CYS A 54 3.14 -2.56 8.34
CA CYS A 54 1.72 -2.90 8.44
C CYS A 54 0.90 -2.12 7.42
N ALA A 55 -0.27 -2.64 7.08
CA ALA A 55 -1.14 -2.00 6.10
C ALA A 55 -1.89 -0.80 6.71
N VAL A 56 -1.98 0.30 5.96
CA VAL A 56 -2.69 1.54 6.31
C VAL A 56 -3.93 1.70 5.43
N ALA A 57 -4.82 2.62 5.79
CA ALA A 57 -6.03 2.90 5.01
C ALA A 57 -5.82 4.02 3.98
N MET A 58 -4.88 4.93 4.21
CA MET A 58 -4.61 6.05 3.30
C MET A 58 -3.15 6.51 3.33
N VAL A 59 -2.65 6.85 2.14
CA VAL A 59 -1.39 7.56 1.91
C VAL A 59 -1.70 8.87 1.21
N LEU A 60 -1.35 9.98 1.85
CA LEU A 60 -1.59 11.32 1.36
C LEU A 60 -0.26 12.07 1.25
N ILE A 61 -0.06 12.78 0.14
CA ILE A 61 1.03 13.73 -0.03
C ILE A 61 0.49 15.14 -0.17
N GLU A 62 0.96 16.05 0.67
CA GLU A 62 0.55 17.45 0.69
C GLU A 62 1.72 18.42 0.42
N GLU A 63 1.37 19.59 -0.11
CA GLU A 63 2.23 20.77 -0.14
C GLU A 63 1.52 21.91 0.61
N GLY A 64 1.94 22.20 1.84
CA GLY A 64 1.36 23.29 2.64
C GLY A 64 -0.15 23.14 2.85
N GLY A 65 -0.63 21.92 3.06
CA GLY A 65 -2.04 21.58 3.23
C GLY A 65 -2.83 21.44 1.92
N SER A 66 -2.18 21.47 0.75
CA SER A 66 -2.82 21.16 -0.53
C SER A 66 -2.45 19.76 -0.99
N ASP A 67 -3.47 18.91 -1.20
CA ASP A 67 -3.31 17.56 -1.72
C ASP A 67 -2.60 17.56 -3.08
N GLN A 68 -1.49 16.84 -3.14
CA GLN A 68 -0.74 16.56 -4.38
C GLN A 68 -1.06 15.16 -4.90
N TRP A 69 -1.35 14.23 -4.01
CA TRP A 69 -1.74 12.86 -4.32
C TRP A 69 -2.35 12.18 -3.11
N LEU A 70 -3.46 11.48 -3.31
CA LEU A 70 -4.15 10.73 -2.27
C LEU A 70 -4.55 9.37 -2.85
N VAL A 71 -4.12 8.31 -2.18
CA VAL A 71 -4.67 6.97 -2.34
C VAL A 71 -5.22 6.46 -1.02
N SER A 72 -6.41 5.86 -1.05
CA SER A 72 -7.08 5.31 0.12
C SER A 72 -7.85 4.04 -0.26
N THR A 73 -8.14 3.18 0.70
CA THR A 73 -9.17 2.15 0.50
C THR A 73 -10.54 2.80 0.39
N ASP A 74 -11.54 2.03 -0.10
CA ASP A 74 -12.94 2.47 -0.11
C ASP A 74 -13.37 2.92 1.29
N GLU A 75 -13.84 4.17 1.38
CA GLU A 75 -14.31 4.79 2.63
C GLU A 75 -15.49 4.02 3.23
N ALA A 76 -16.28 3.31 2.43
CA ALA A 76 -17.35 2.44 2.92
C ALA A 76 -16.85 1.27 3.78
N LEU A 77 -15.54 0.98 3.76
CA LEU A 77 -14.92 -0.07 4.57
C LEU A 77 -14.37 0.46 5.91
N TRP A 78 -14.36 1.77 6.14
CA TRP A 78 -13.71 2.40 7.30
C TRP A 78 -14.39 2.16 8.66
N ASP A 79 -15.48 1.39 8.67
CA ASP A 79 -16.11 0.85 9.87
C ASP A 79 -15.41 -0.43 10.40
N ASP A 80 -14.63 -1.12 9.55
CA ASP A 80 -13.90 -2.34 9.91
C ASP A 80 -12.40 -2.19 9.60
N PRO A 81 -11.55 -2.02 10.64
CA PRO A 81 -10.10 -1.95 10.47
C PRO A 81 -9.48 -3.09 9.66
N ALA A 82 -10.05 -4.30 9.73
CA ALA A 82 -9.52 -5.45 9.01
C ALA A 82 -9.80 -5.39 7.49
N GLN A 83 -10.78 -4.57 7.08
CA GLN A 83 -11.15 -4.37 5.68
C GLN A 83 -10.68 -3.03 5.13
N ALA A 84 -10.45 -2.03 5.98
CA ALA A 84 -9.99 -0.71 5.56
C ALA A 84 -8.46 -0.60 5.47
N ASN A 85 -7.70 -1.30 6.30
CA ASN A 85 -6.24 -1.18 6.30
C ASN A 85 -5.62 -2.15 5.30
N LEU A 86 -5.57 -1.78 4.01
CA LEU A 86 -5.10 -2.66 2.93
C LEU A 86 -3.86 -2.14 2.18
N ILE A 87 -3.50 -0.87 2.33
CA ILE A 87 -2.37 -0.27 1.59
C ILE A 87 -1.06 -0.62 2.29
N GLN A 88 -0.19 -1.36 1.61
CA GLN A 88 1.07 -1.85 2.15
C GLN A 88 2.26 -1.01 1.66
N PRO A 89 3.33 -0.87 2.46
CA PRO A 89 4.57 -0.37 1.96
C PRO A 89 5.31 -1.43 1.11
N PRO A 90 6.18 -1.03 0.16
CA PRO A 90 6.39 0.34 -0.27
C PRO A 90 5.34 0.79 -1.31
N VAL A 91 5.00 2.07 -1.30
CA VAL A 91 4.06 2.72 -2.23
C VAL A 91 4.82 3.65 -3.18
N THR A 92 4.58 3.53 -4.48
CA THR A 92 5.20 4.44 -5.47
C THR A 92 4.26 5.61 -5.79
N TYR A 93 4.78 6.84 -5.73
CA TYR A 93 4.00 8.03 -6.04
C TYR A 93 3.33 7.97 -7.43
N GLY A 94 2.03 8.22 -7.47
CA GLY A 94 1.22 8.19 -8.69
C GLY A 94 0.83 6.78 -9.17
N VAL A 95 1.15 5.73 -8.40
CA VAL A 95 0.71 4.35 -8.66
C VAL A 95 -0.33 3.98 -7.61
N VAL A 96 -1.54 3.62 -8.06
CA VAL A 96 -2.61 3.16 -7.17
C VAL A 96 -2.31 1.72 -6.72
N PRO A 97 -2.14 1.46 -5.42
CA PRO A 97 -1.98 0.11 -4.89
C PRO A 97 -3.18 -0.80 -5.20
N ALA A 98 -3.00 -2.11 -5.07
CA ALA A 98 -4.12 -3.04 -5.13
C ALA A 98 -5.14 -2.71 -4.03
N ASP A 99 -6.43 -2.84 -4.37
CA ASP A 99 -7.56 -2.61 -3.45
C ASP A 99 -7.66 -1.18 -2.89
N ALA A 100 -6.92 -0.24 -3.48
CA ALA A 100 -7.00 1.19 -3.21
C ALA A 100 -7.65 1.95 -4.36
N GLU A 101 -8.15 3.12 -4.04
CA GLU A 101 -8.69 4.12 -4.95
C GLU A 101 -7.86 5.39 -4.88
N GLN A 102 -7.99 6.25 -5.88
CA GLN A 102 -7.26 7.51 -5.96
C GLN A 102 -8.23 8.69 -6.08
N SER A 103 -8.02 9.70 -5.24
CA SER A 103 -8.77 10.96 -5.34
C SER A 103 -8.09 11.91 -6.32
N GLY A 104 -8.62 11.99 -7.53
CA GLY A 104 -8.06 12.83 -8.60
C GLY A 104 -6.71 12.34 -9.15
N PRO A 105 -6.16 12.95 -10.22
CA PRO A 105 -4.85 12.58 -10.74
C PRO A 105 -3.69 13.11 -9.86
N PRO A 106 -2.54 12.40 -9.77
CA PRO A 106 -1.36 12.92 -9.08
C PRO A 106 -0.84 14.18 -9.76
N LEU A 107 -0.45 15.18 -8.97
CA LEU A 107 0.21 16.38 -9.45
C LEU A 107 1.72 16.15 -9.65
N SER A 108 2.36 17.02 -10.43
CA SER A 108 3.81 16.93 -10.61
C SER A 108 4.53 17.58 -9.42
N LEU A 109 5.29 16.78 -8.67
CA LEU A 109 6.18 17.30 -7.62
C LEU A 109 7.23 18.24 -8.23
N ARG A 110 7.71 19.22 -7.46
CA ARG A 110 8.67 20.25 -7.90
C ARG A 110 9.95 20.20 -7.09
N THR A 111 11.08 20.44 -7.75
CA THR A 111 12.39 20.34 -7.10
C THR A 111 12.66 21.57 -6.24
N GLY A 112 13.23 21.36 -5.06
CA GLY A 112 13.42 22.35 -4.02
C GLY A 112 12.17 22.65 -3.20
N VAL A 113 11.09 21.88 -3.36
CA VAL A 113 9.84 22.06 -2.61
C VAL A 113 9.75 20.99 -1.53
N THR A 114 9.35 21.41 -0.32
CA THR A 114 9.05 20.53 0.80
C THR A 114 7.61 20.04 0.69
N TYR A 115 7.44 18.74 0.86
CA TYR A 115 6.17 18.03 0.86
C TYR A 115 6.05 17.22 2.15
N GLU A 116 4.83 16.86 2.52
CA GLU A 116 4.53 15.99 3.66
C GLU A 116 3.94 14.68 3.15
N VAL A 117 4.46 13.54 3.63
CA VAL A 117 3.77 12.25 3.54
C VAL A 117 2.99 12.05 4.83
N ILE A 118 1.71 11.73 4.70
CA ILE A 118 0.78 11.52 5.81
C ILE A 118 0.17 10.13 5.68
N LEU A 119 0.32 9.33 6.74
CA LEU A 119 -0.22 7.98 6.81
C LEU A 119 -1.39 7.93 7.80
N TRP A 120 -2.52 7.41 7.32
CA TRP A 120 -3.70 7.18 8.14
C TRP A 120 -4.07 5.70 8.14
N HIS A 121 -4.42 5.19 9.31
CA HIS A 121 -4.96 3.85 9.46
C HIS A 121 -6.25 3.89 10.26
N VAL A 122 -7.17 2.98 9.93
CA VAL A 122 -8.47 2.86 10.60
C VAL A 122 -8.31 1.99 11.83
N LEU A 123 -8.92 2.41 12.93
CA LEU A 123 -8.97 1.71 14.20
C LEU A 123 -10.42 1.56 14.65
N THR A 124 -10.67 0.66 15.60
CA THR A 124 -11.98 0.64 16.26
C THR A 124 -12.21 1.94 17.04
N GLU A 125 -13.45 2.43 17.08
CA GLU A 125 -13.78 3.67 17.81
C GLU A 125 -13.37 3.62 19.29
N SER A 126 -13.46 2.44 19.90
CA SER A 126 -13.08 2.21 21.30
C SER A 126 -11.58 2.01 21.53
N SER A 127 -10.76 2.04 20.47
CA SER A 127 -9.31 1.87 20.55
C SER A 127 -8.65 2.94 21.44
N ALA A 128 -7.77 2.49 22.34
CA ALA A 128 -6.93 3.35 23.18
C ALA A 128 -5.59 3.76 22.52
N ALA A 129 -5.46 3.57 21.19
CA ALA A 129 -4.24 3.91 20.47
C ALA A 129 -3.86 5.38 20.60
N THR A 130 -2.56 5.66 20.58
CA THR A 130 -2.04 7.03 20.48
C THR A 130 -1.93 7.40 19.02
N CYS A 131 -2.79 8.32 18.58
CA CYS A 131 -2.71 8.93 17.26
C CYS A 131 -2.02 10.30 17.36
N LEU A 132 -1.30 10.72 16.32
CA LEU A 132 -0.88 12.12 16.21
C LEU A 132 -2.10 13.05 16.11
N GLN A 133 -3.11 12.58 15.38
CA GLN A 133 -4.42 13.20 15.24
C GLN A 133 -5.48 12.11 15.02
N ARG A 134 -6.70 12.34 15.48
CA ARG A 134 -7.80 11.38 15.34
C ARG A 134 -9.05 12.05 14.81
N PHE A 135 -9.68 11.41 13.83
CA PHE A 135 -11.00 11.74 13.32
C PHE A 135 -11.83 10.46 13.29
N GLU A 136 -12.81 10.34 14.19
CA GLU A 136 -13.64 9.13 14.30
C GLU A 136 -12.78 7.86 14.47
N SER A 137 -12.89 6.91 13.53
CA SER A 137 -12.10 5.68 13.46
C SER A 137 -10.71 5.88 12.83
N ALA A 138 -10.46 6.99 12.13
CA ALA A 138 -9.19 7.26 11.46
C ALA A 138 -8.13 7.83 12.41
N CYS A 139 -6.95 7.22 12.39
CA CYS A 139 -5.79 7.55 13.21
C CYS A 139 -4.63 8.02 12.32
N LEU A 140 -4.15 9.24 12.55
CA LEU A 140 -2.94 9.73 11.90
C LEU A 140 -1.74 9.05 12.58
N GLY A 141 -1.11 8.13 11.87
CA GLY A 141 0.00 7.30 12.36
C GLY A 141 1.37 7.94 12.15
N ALA A 142 1.54 8.75 11.10
CA ALA A 142 2.78 9.47 10.83
C ALA A 142 2.60 10.68 9.90
N ILE A 143 3.44 11.69 10.12
CA ILE A 143 3.74 12.77 9.18
C ILE A 143 5.25 12.80 8.97
N HIS A 144 5.70 12.88 7.71
CA HIS A 144 7.11 12.99 7.38
C HIS A 144 7.33 14.01 6.26
N GLU A 145 8.12 15.04 6.55
CA GLU A 145 8.55 16.00 5.54
C GLU A 145 9.66 15.41 4.67
N PHE A 146 9.58 15.66 3.36
CA PHE A 146 10.67 15.38 2.42
C PHE A 146 10.80 16.52 1.41
N GLN A 147 11.99 16.66 0.83
CA GLN A 147 12.21 17.57 -0.29
C GLN A 147 12.34 16.77 -1.59
N ARG A 148 11.70 17.26 -2.65
CA ARG A 148 11.91 16.77 -4.02
C ARG A 148 12.92 17.63 -4.77
#